data_AF-A0A961TE23-F1
#
_entry.id   AF-A0A961TE23-F1
#
_cell.length_a   1.000
_cell.length_b   1.000
_cell.length_c   1.000
_cell.angle_alpha   90.00
_cell.angle_beta   90.00
_cell.angle_gamma   90.00
#
_symmetry.space_group_name_H-M   'P 1'
#
loop_
_entity.id
_entity.type
_entity.pdbx_description
1 polymer ?
#
loop_
_entity_poly.entity_id
_entity_poly.type
_entity_poly.pdbx_seq_one_letter_code
_entity_poly.pdbx_strand_id
1 'polypeptide(L)'
;YRSLKKALLDFGRQLRGGDIEAGLFYYAGHGLQVKGENYLVPVTAAITSEDEVALEAININDFLQVMNSSDAKVNIVILDACRDNPFKGASRSMSRGLAPVDAPKGTYIAYATAPGDVALDGSDGNSPYTRALTQAMSEPGLPIERVFKLARVSVLAETGEKQVPWEVSSITGEFFFMGGGEPGSPQSQNLPNKAARPKLLSPGELAKTVLPKRPVPDWVGRNCTGNAGARICASSVLDPQKSNRYGPGNLVDNNPATAWVEGVGGQGQGESLYLELGGERSLSSLSFINGYAKNADIFAKNSRIRELTVITSTGEEKRFALSDNDNWQSADLSSLKPAEWLIIRIDAVFAGSKYQDTAISELRLR
;
A
#
# COMPACT_ATOMS: atom_id res chain seq x y z
N TYR A 1 9.69 12.12 27.82
CA TYR A 1 10.80 12.18 26.84
C TYR A 1 12.03 11.33 27.21
N ARG A 2 12.81 11.68 28.26
CA ARG A 2 14.09 11.01 28.57
C ARG A 2 13.97 9.50 28.82
N SER A 3 12.93 9.05 29.52
CA SER A 3 12.73 7.62 29.81
C SER A 3 12.49 6.79 28.56
N LEU A 4 11.73 7.31 27.58
CA LEU A 4 11.44 6.60 26.33
C LEU A 4 12.67 6.56 25.41
N LYS A 5 13.47 7.64 25.34
CA LYS A 5 14.77 7.61 24.65
C LYS A 5 15.75 6.63 25.29
N LYS A 6 15.79 6.55 26.62
CA LYS A 6 16.62 5.56 27.33
C LYS A 6 16.14 4.13 27.02
N ALA A 7 14.83 3.88 27.06
CA ALA A 7 14.26 2.58 26.72
C ALA A 7 14.59 2.17 25.27
N LEU A 8 14.55 3.11 24.31
CA LEU A 8 15.00 2.86 22.94
C LEU A 8 16.48 2.44 22.87
N LEU A 9 17.36 3.17 23.54
CA LEU A 9 18.79 2.82 23.57
C LEU A 9 19.04 1.45 24.25
N ASP A 10 18.32 1.16 25.33
CA ASP A 10 18.41 -0.11 26.04
C ASP A 10 17.91 -1.27 25.17
N PHE A 11 16.79 -1.08 24.48
CA PHE A 11 16.25 -2.00 23.49
C PHE A 11 17.24 -2.26 22.35
N GLY A 12 17.80 -1.20 21.77
CA GLY A 12 18.82 -1.30 20.71
C GLY A 12 20.07 -2.08 21.14
N ARG A 13 20.46 -2.00 22.41
CA ARG A 13 21.56 -2.80 22.95
C ARG A 13 21.20 -4.27 23.11
N GLN A 14 19.96 -4.59 23.46
CA GLN A 14 19.48 -5.98 23.54
C GLN A 14 19.34 -6.62 22.16
N LEU A 15 19.12 -5.81 21.13
CA LEU A 15 19.05 -6.23 19.74
C LEU A 15 20.42 -6.45 19.07
N ARG A 16 21.52 -6.41 19.83
CA ARG A 16 22.88 -6.59 19.33
C ARG A 16 23.57 -7.73 20.07
N GLY A 17 24.15 -8.64 19.31
CA GLY A 17 24.84 -9.83 19.81
C GLY A 17 23.89 -10.99 20.14
N GLY A 18 24.18 -12.16 19.58
CA GLY A 18 23.39 -13.39 19.75
C GLY A 18 22.56 -13.75 18.52
N ASP A 19 21.88 -14.91 18.57
CA ASP A 19 20.94 -15.36 17.54
C ASP A 19 19.54 -14.84 17.89
N ILE A 20 19.21 -13.64 17.39
CA ILE A 20 17.95 -12.96 17.70
C ILE A 20 16.96 -13.21 16.56
N GLU A 21 15.90 -13.97 16.83
CA GLU A 21 14.87 -14.28 15.82
C GLU A 21 14.10 -13.03 15.40
N ALA A 22 13.65 -12.22 16.36
CA ALA A 22 12.95 -10.99 16.06
C ALA A 22 13.16 -9.89 17.10
N GLY A 23 13.28 -8.65 16.61
CA GLY A 23 13.12 -7.45 17.41
C GLY A 23 11.72 -6.90 17.22
N LEU A 24 10.95 -6.73 18.29
CA LEU A 24 9.59 -6.21 18.22
C LEU A 24 9.46 -4.91 19.02
N PHE A 25 9.01 -3.86 18.35
CA PHE A 25 8.62 -2.59 18.95
C PHE A 25 7.11 -2.39 18.77
N TYR A 26 6.40 -2.21 19.88
CA TYR A 26 4.98 -1.92 19.90
C TYR A 26 4.74 -0.59 20.63
N TYR A 27 3.97 0.30 20.01
CA TYR A 27 3.58 1.57 20.61
C TYR A 27 2.07 1.80 20.49
N ALA A 28 1.42 2.10 21.61
CA ALA A 28 0.03 2.54 21.66
C ALA A 28 -0.06 3.89 22.36
N GLY A 29 -0.71 4.88 21.74
CA GLY A 29 -0.81 6.22 22.31
C GLY A 29 -1.02 7.32 21.28
N HIS A 30 -0.60 8.54 21.63
CA HIS A 30 -0.67 9.69 20.75
C HIS A 30 0.53 9.72 19.79
N GLY A 31 0.23 9.71 18.49
CA GLY A 31 1.18 9.96 17.42
C GLY A 31 0.86 11.27 16.74
N LEU A 32 1.89 12.00 16.31
CA LEU A 32 1.76 13.25 15.56
C LEU A 32 2.55 13.15 14.27
N GLN A 33 2.02 13.73 13.20
CA GLN A 33 2.75 13.91 11.96
C GLN A 33 3.10 15.39 11.76
N VAL A 34 4.39 15.66 11.51
CA VAL A 34 4.91 16.98 11.16
C VAL A 34 5.83 16.85 9.95
N LYS A 35 5.54 17.60 8.88
CA LYS A 35 6.36 17.66 7.65
C LYS A 35 6.71 16.29 7.04
N GLY A 36 5.78 15.34 7.11
CA GLY A 36 5.97 13.96 6.58
C GLY A 36 6.61 12.99 7.57
N GLU A 37 7.06 13.47 8.74
CA GLU A 37 7.72 12.66 9.75
C GLU A 37 6.75 12.33 10.90
N ASN A 38 6.89 11.14 11.47
CA ASN A 38 6.05 10.63 12.54
C ASN A 38 6.74 10.73 13.89
N TYR A 39 6.02 11.24 14.88
CA TYR A 39 6.49 11.44 16.23
C TYR A 39 5.60 10.72 17.23
N LEU A 40 6.22 9.95 18.12
CA LEU A 40 5.58 9.31 19.26
C LEU A 40 5.59 10.29 20.43
N VAL A 41 4.43 10.56 21.02
CA VAL A 41 4.27 11.57 22.07
C VAL A 41 4.38 10.91 23.45
N PRO A 42 5.40 11.25 24.26
CA PRO A 42 5.48 10.81 25.65
C PRO A 42 4.37 11.44 26.51
N VAL A 43 3.94 10.75 27.57
CA VAL A 43 2.94 11.25 28.53
C VAL A 43 3.33 12.57 29.22
N THR A 44 4.62 12.91 29.26
CA THR A 44 5.14 14.14 29.87
C THR A 44 5.35 15.29 28.88
N ALA A 45 5.06 15.07 27.59
CA ALA A 45 5.36 16.06 26.56
C ALA A 45 4.39 17.25 26.67
N ALA A 46 4.95 18.46 26.72
CA ALA A 46 4.19 19.71 26.70
C ALA A 46 4.45 20.40 25.36
N ILE A 47 3.67 20.03 24.35
CA ILE A 47 3.80 20.57 22.98
C ILE A 47 2.75 21.65 22.79
N THR A 48 3.19 22.88 22.57
CA THR A 48 2.33 24.06 22.35
C THR A 48 2.45 24.62 20.93
N SER A 49 3.44 24.18 20.16
CA SER A 49 3.64 24.57 18.76
C SER A 49 4.31 23.45 17.95
N GLU A 50 4.28 23.55 16.62
CA GLU A 50 4.91 22.57 15.72
C GLU A 50 6.43 22.46 15.94
N ASP A 51 7.11 23.58 16.21
CA ASP A 51 8.56 23.63 16.39
C ASP A 51 9.03 22.93 17.67
N GLU A 52 8.14 22.75 18.66
CA GLU A 52 8.41 22.02 19.90
C GLU A 52 8.30 20.50 19.75
N VAL A 53 7.65 20.01 18.68
CA VAL A 53 7.42 18.57 18.48
C VAL A 53 8.74 17.79 18.46
N ALA A 54 9.75 18.27 17.74
CA ALA A 54 11.05 17.62 17.67
C ALA A 54 11.83 17.66 19.00
N LEU A 55 11.50 18.59 19.90
CA LEU A 55 12.12 18.74 21.22
C LEU A 55 11.47 17.84 22.27
N GLU A 56 10.15 17.67 22.21
CA GLU A 56 9.35 17.02 23.25
C GLU A 56 8.85 15.62 22.89
N ALA A 57 8.81 15.27 21.60
CA ALA A 57 8.42 13.97 21.09
C ALA A 57 9.61 13.20 20.48
N ILE A 58 9.40 11.92 20.15
CA ILE A 58 10.47 11.07 19.58
C ILE A 58 10.10 10.70 18.16
N ASN A 59 11.00 10.97 17.22
CA ASN A 59 10.80 10.57 15.83
C ASN A 59 10.86 9.05 15.70
N ILE A 60 9.89 8.46 15.00
CA ILE A 60 9.88 7.01 14.76
C ILE A 60 11.11 6.52 13.98
N ASN A 61 11.69 7.38 13.14
CA ASN A 61 12.88 7.06 12.37
C ASN A 61 14.08 6.76 13.27
N ASP A 62 14.12 7.30 14.50
CA ASP A 62 15.12 6.93 15.50
C ASP A 62 14.98 5.43 15.89
N PHE A 63 13.74 4.94 16.04
CA PHE A 63 13.46 3.52 16.33
C PHE A 63 13.82 2.64 15.14
N LEU A 64 13.41 3.04 13.93
CA LEU A 64 13.72 2.31 12.70
C LEU A 64 15.22 2.23 12.46
N GLN A 65 15.97 3.30 12.74
CA GLN A 65 17.42 3.29 12.62
C GLN A 65 18.07 2.34 13.63
N VAL A 66 17.61 2.34 14.89
CA VAL A 66 18.09 1.41 15.91
C VAL A 66 17.83 -0.03 15.50
N MET A 67 16.62 -0.34 15.04
CA MET A 67 16.24 -1.69 14.58
C MET A 67 16.96 -2.10 13.30
N ASN A 68 17.19 -1.18 12.36
CA ASN A 68 17.98 -1.46 11.16
C ASN A 68 19.45 -1.77 11.47
N SER A 69 19.94 -1.37 12.65
CA SER A 69 21.28 -1.71 13.16
C SER A 69 21.28 -2.93 14.09
N SER A 70 20.19 -3.69 14.16
CA SER A 70 20.09 -4.90 14.96
C SER A 70 20.70 -6.11 14.26
N ASP A 71 21.01 -7.14 15.04
CA ASP A 71 21.33 -8.48 14.55
C ASP A 71 20.08 -9.37 14.44
N ALA A 72 18.88 -8.80 14.58
CA ALA A 72 17.62 -9.55 14.51
C ALA A 72 17.33 -10.00 13.07
N LYS A 73 16.86 -11.25 12.90
CA LYS A 73 16.48 -11.78 11.56
C LYS A 73 15.29 -11.02 10.98
N VAL A 74 14.36 -10.62 11.85
CA VAL A 74 13.20 -9.78 11.50
C VAL A 74 12.99 -8.66 12.51
N ASN A 75 12.75 -7.45 12.01
CA ASN A 75 12.34 -6.30 12.82
C ASN A 75 10.83 -6.06 12.63
N ILE A 76 10.08 -5.93 13.71
CA ILE A 76 8.62 -5.74 13.69
C ILE A 76 8.29 -4.46 14.44
N VAL A 77 7.61 -3.52 13.79
CA VAL A 77 7.21 -2.23 14.33
C VAL A 77 5.70 -2.14 14.26
N ILE A 78 5.04 -1.95 15.39
CA ILE A 78 3.57 -1.94 15.49
C ILE A 78 3.13 -0.64 16.13
N LEU A 79 2.30 0.11 15.41
CA LEU A 79 1.87 1.45 15.78
C LEU A 79 0.36 1.49 15.93
N ASP A 80 -0.10 1.36 17.16
CA ASP A 80 -1.48 1.62 17.57
C ASP A 80 -1.64 3.06 18.06
N ALA A 81 -1.24 3.98 17.18
CA ALA A 81 -1.12 5.38 17.53
C ALA A 81 -1.51 6.27 16.36
N CYS A 82 -2.68 6.90 16.48
CA CYS A 82 -3.12 8.05 15.70
C CYS A 82 -4.23 8.78 16.48
N ARG A 83 -4.29 8.63 17.81
CA ARG A 83 -5.40 9.12 18.63
C ARG A 83 -5.38 10.65 18.59
N ASP A 84 -6.56 11.23 18.39
CA ASP A 84 -6.87 12.67 18.35
C ASP A 84 -5.68 13.56 18.69
N ASN A 85 -5.23 14.39 17.73
CA ASN A 85 -4.23 15.42 18.01
C ASN A 85 -4.67 16.20 19.26
N PRO A 86 -4.00 16.04 20.42
CA PRO A 86 -4.47 16.61 21.69
C PRO A 86 -4.43 18.15 21.67
N PHE A 87 -3.83 18.72 20.64
CA PHE A 87 -3.42 20.11 20.56
C PHE A 87 -4.08 20.83 19.38
N LYS A 88 -5.31 20.42 18.99
CA LYS A 88 -6.14 21.01 17.92
C LYS A 88 -6.33 22.55 17.99
N GLY A 89 -5.86 23.22 19.05
CA GLY A 89 -5.85 24.68 19.19
C GLY A 89 -4.50 25.38 18.93
N ALA A 90 -3.39 24.65 18.81
CA ALA A 90 -2.04 25.21 18.84
C ALA A 90 -1.40 25.43 17.45
N SER A 91 -1.81 24.67 16.42
CA SER A 91 -1.42 24.96 15.04
C SER A 91 -2.35 24.30 14.01
N ARG A 92 -2.69 25.02 12.94
CA ARG A 92 -3.48 24.51 11.79
C ARG A 92 -2.69 23.57 10.86
N SER A 93 -1.39 23.39 11.10
CA SER A 93 -0.47 22.62 10.24
C SER A 93 -0.26 21.16 10.66
N MET A 94 -0.69 20.76 11.86
CA MET A 94 -0.51 19.38 12.31
C MET A 94 -1.53 18.45 11.65
N SER A 95 -1.01 17.50 10.87
CA SER A 95 -1.82 16.58 10.08
C SER A 95 -2.45 15.50 10.95
N ARG A 96 -3.61 15.00 10.52
CA ARG A 96 -4.32 13.90 11.19
C ARG A 96 -3.64 12.58 10.83
N GLY A 97 -3.51 11.68 11.81
CA GLY A 97 -2.90 10.36 11.59
C GLY A 97 -1.37 10.39 11.44
N LEU A 98 -0.80 9.24 11.05
CA LEU A 98 0.62 9.08 10.75
C LEU A 98 0.86 9.07 9.25
N ALA A 99 2.03 9.55 8.83
CA ALA A 99 2.55 9.37 7.47
C ALA A 99 3.02 7.92 7.25
N PRO A 100 2.99 7.43 6.00
CA PRO A 100 3.68 6.17 5.68
C PRO A 100 5.20 6.36 5.82
N VAL A 101 5.91 5.32 6.27
CA VAL A 101 7.36 5.29 6.36
C VAL A 101 7.90 4.11 5.57
N ASP A 102 9.03 4.29 4.90
CA ASP A 102 9.71 3.19 4.21
C ASP A 102 10.27 2.18 5.21
N ALA A 103 9.97 0.90 5.00
CA ALA A 103 10.47 -0.17 5.85
C ALA A 103 11.95 -0.48 5.52
N PRO A 104 12.90 -0.26 6.44
CA PRO A 104 14.29 -0.70 6.25
C PRO A 104 14.35 -2.20 6.01
N LYS A 105 15.35 -2.72 5.29
CA LYS A 105 15.44 -4.15 4.92
C LYS A 105 15.22 -5.07 6.13
N GLY A 106 14.40 -6.10 5.97
CA GLY A 106 14.10 -7.04 7.06
C GLY A 106 13.15 -6.47 8.10
N THR A 107 12.37 -5.42 7.77
CA THR A 107 11.44 -4.79 8.71
C THR A 107 9.99 -4.94 8.23
N TYR A 108 9.10 -5.22 9.18
CA TYR A 108 7.65 -5.25 9.02
C TYR A 108 7.04 -4.13 9.88
N ILE A 109 6.44 -3.13 9.27
CA ILE A 109 5.79 -2.01 9.95
C ILE A 109 4.28 -2.18 9.81
N ALA A 110 3.55 -2.16 10.92
CA ALA A 110 2.11 -2.31 10.97
C ALA A 110 1.46 -1.15 11.72
N TYR A 111 0.48 -0.53 11.09
CA TYR A 111 -0.29 0.60 11.60
C TYR A 111 -1.71 0.13 11.93
N ALA A 112 -2.25 0.58 13.05
CA ALA A 112 -3.62 0.27 13.44
C ALA A 112 -4.68 0.85 12.48
N THR A 113 -4.32 1.83 11.66
CA THR A 113 -5.20 2.47 10.69
C THR A 113 -4.42 2.94 9.46
N ALA A 114 -5.12 3.35 8.41
CA ALA A 114 -4.52 3.82 7.18
C ALA A 114 -3.76 5.14 7.41
N PRO A 115 -2.73 5.45 6.61
CA PRO A 115 -2.04 6.73 6.71
C PRO A 115 -3.02 7.91 6.59
N GLY A 116 -2.86 8.92 7.46
CA GLY A 116 -3.77 10.06 7.52
C GLY A 116 -5.05 9.85 8.36
N ASP A 117 -5.36 8.62 8.78
CA ASP A 117 -6.55 8.30 9.58
C ASP A 117 -6.23 8.10 11.07
N VAL A 118 -7.30 8.00 11.88
CA VAL A 118 -7.23 7.87 13.35
C VAL A 118 -7.61 6.45 13.78
N ALA A 119 -6.83 5.89 14.71
CA ALA A 119 -7.14 4.61 15.35
C ALA A 119 -8.14 4.82 16.49
N LEU A 120 -9.10 3.91 16.64
CA LEU A 120 -10.12 3.96 17.68
C LEU A 120 -9.60 3.40 19.00
N ASP A 121 -10.07 4.00 20.10
CA ASP A 121 -9.60 3.68 21.44
C ASP A 121 -10.13 2.34 21.98
N GLY A 122 -11.26 1.87 21.42
CA GLY A 122 -12.03 0.74 21.95
C GLY A 122 -12.91 1.15 23.14
N SER A 123 -13.83 0.26 23.54
CA SER A 123 -14.80 0.53 24.62
C SER A 123 -14.54 -0.25 25.92
N ASP A 124 -13.58 -1.18 25.92
CA ASP A 124 -13.36 -2.18 26.98
C ASP A 124 -11.87 -2.36 27.36
N GLY A 125 -11.03 -1.36 27.07
CA GLY A 125 -9.64 -1.27 27.52
C GLY A 125 -8.60 -1.49 26.42
N ASN A 126 -8.83 -2.40 25.46
CA ASN A 126 -7.98 -2.56 24.28
C ASN A 126 -8.60 -1.86 23.07
N SER A 127 -7.75 -1.30 22.19
CA SER A 127 -8.22 -0.87 20.87
C SER A 127 -8.73 -2.07 20.07
N PRO A 128 -9.64 -1.86 19.10
CA PRO A 128 -10.06 -2.92 18.17
C PRO A 128 -8.85 -3.59 17.50
N TYR A 129 -7.83 -2.80 17.15
CA TYR A 129 -6.61 -3.30 16.53
C TYR A 129 -5.79 -4.20 17.47
N THR A 130 -5.50 -3.73 18.69
CA THR A 130 -4.74 -4.50 19.68
C THR A 130 -5.43 -5.82 19.99
N ARG A 131 -6.75 -5.80 20.15
CA ARG A 131 -7.53 -7.01 20.44
C ARG A 131 -7.48 -8.00 19.28
N ALA A 132 -7.75 -7.53 18.06
CA ALA A 132 -7.71 -8.37 16.88
C ALA A 132 -6.32 -8.96 16.63
N LEU A 133 -5.28 -8.15 16.81
CA LEU A 133 -3.90 -8.55 16.61
C LEU A 133 -3.44 -9.60 17.61
N THR A 134 -3.70 -9.41 18.91
CA THR A 134 -3.31 -10.37 19.94
C THR A 134 -4.02 -11.72 19.80
N GLN A 135 -5.28 -11.73 19.36
CA GLN A 135 -6.00 -12.96 19.02
C GLN A 135 -5.32 -13.70 17.86
N ALA A 136 -5.05 -13.01 16.75
CA ALA A 136 -4.42 -13.60 15.57
C ALA A 136 -2.97 -14.06 15.84
N MET A 137 -2.20 -13.30 16.64
CA MET A 137 -0.83 -13.67 17.03
C MET A 137 -0.78 -14.94 17.87
N SER A 138 -1.86 -15.27 18.57
CA SER A 138 -1.94 -16.46 19.41
C SER A 138 -2.23 -17.74 18.61
N GLU A 139 -2.58 -17.62 17.32
CA GLU A 139 -2.83 -18.76 16.45
C GLU A 139 -1.49 -19.40 15.99
N PRO A 140 -1.23 -20.68 16.34
CA PRO A 140 0.02 -21.35 16.00
C PRO A 140 0.18 -21.57 14.49
N GLY A 141 1.43 -21.45 14.01
CA GLY A 141 1.79 -21.80 12.63
C GLY A 141 1.29 -20.80 11.58
N LEU A 142 0.82 -19.62 11.99
CA LEU A 142 0.50 -18.55 11.05
C LEU A 142 1.74 -17.71 10.72
N PRO A 143 2.05 -17.52 9.42
CA PRO A 143 3.06 -16.53 9.04
C PRO A 143 2.57 -15.12 9.38
N ILE A 144 3.51 -14.22 9.62
CA ILE A 144 3.27 -12.84 10.04
C ILE A 144 2.24 -12.12 9.16
N GLU A 145 2.31 -12.25 7.83
CA GLU A 145 1.37 -11.64 6.90
C GLU A 145 -0.05 -12.14 7.13
N ARG A 146 -0.22 -13.42 7.48
CA ARG A 146 -1.53 -14.00 7.76
C ARG A 146 -2.08 -13.48 9.09
N VAL A 147 -1.25 -13.35 10.11
CA VAL A 147 -1.62 -12.77 11.41
C VAL A 147 -2.15 -11.36 11.24
N PHE A 148 -1.41 -10.47 10.58
CA PHE A 148 -1.86 -9.09 10.39
C PHE A 148 -3.06 -8.96 9.43
N LYS A 149 -3.16 -9.83 8.40
CA LYS A 149 -4.35 -9.90 7.54
C LYS A 149 -5.60 -10.30 8.33
N LEU A 150 -5.50 -11.27 9.23
CA LEU A 150 -6.62 -11.66 10.10
C LEU A 150 -7.00 -10.52 11.03
N ALA A 151 -6.01 -9.85 11.64
CA ALA A 151 -6.26 -8.66 12.45
C ALA A 151 -7.01 -7.58 11.68
N ARG A 152 -6.62 -7.28 10.44
CA ARG A 152 -7.31 -6.32 9.56
C ARG A 152 -8.77 -6.70 9.33
N VAL A 153 -9.04 -7.97 8.99
CA VAL A 153 -10.42 -8.45 8.76
C VAL A 153 -11.28 -8.25 10.02
N SER A 154 -10.76 -8.59 11.19
CA SER A 154 -11.47 -8.41 12.46
C SER A 154 -11.74 -6.93 12.78
N VAL A 155 -10.76 -6.04 12.56
CA VAL A 155 -10.93 -4.60 12.78
C VAL A 155 -11.96 -4.00 11.82
N LEU A 156 -11.93 -4.38 10.54
CA LEU A 156 -12.94 -3.93 9.57
C LEU A 156 -14.35 -4.31 10.01
N ALA A 157 -14.53 -5.57 10.46
CA ALA A 157 -15.81 -6.06 10.93
C ALA A 157 -16.28 -5.34 12.21
N GLU A 158 -15.40 -5.17 13.21
CA GLU A 158 -15.74 -4.53 14.49
C GLU A 158 -16.05 -3.04 14.33
N THR A 159 -15.33 -2.35 13.44
CA THR A 159 -15.44 -0.89 13.30
C THR A 159 -16.42 -0.46 12.20
N GLY A 160 -16.98 -1.41 11.45
CA GLY A 160 -17.83 -1.13 10.28
C GLY A 160 -17.05 -0.36 9.21
N GLU A 161 -15.83 -0.84 8.92
CA GLU A 161 -14.89 -0.28 7.93
C GLU A 161 -14.38 1.14 8.23
N LYS A 162 -14.63 1.67 9.43
CA LYS A 162 -14.17 3.01 9.84
C LYS A 162 -12.68 3.07 10.18
N GLN A 163 -12.07 1.94 10.48
CA GLN A 163 -10.65 1.81 10.75
C GLN A 163 -10.09 0.69 9.89
N VAL A 164 -9.03 0.97 9.14
CA VAL A 164 -8.44 0.01 8.19
C VAL A 164 -6.96 -0.16 8.53
N PRO A 165 -6.56 -1.22 9.25
CA PRO A 165 -5.14 -1.49 9.50
C PRO A 165 -4.31 -1.57 8.22
N TRP A 166 -3.08 -1.06 8.29
CA TRP A 166 -2.18 -0.91 7.16
C TRP A 166 -0.78 -1.40 7.47
N GLU A 167 -0.08 -1.99 6.50
CA GLU A 167 1.23 -2.60 6.69
C GLU A 167 2.19 -2.22 5.56
N VAL A 168 3.47 -2.07 5.91
CA VAL A 168 4.60 -1.85 5.00
C VAL A 168 5.68 -2.85 5.38
N SER A 169 6.15 -3.66 4.43
CA SER A 169 7.07 -4.76 4.72
C SER A 169 8.22 -4.83 3.72
N SER A 170 9.39 -5.20 4.23
CA SER A 170 10.60 -5.53 3.47
C SER A 170 11.27 -6.81 3.96
N ILE A 171 10.54 -7.63 4.74
CA ILE A 171 11.01 -8.95 5.17
C ILE A 171 11.05 -9.89 3.95
N THR A 172 11.97 -10.84 3.97
CA THR A 172 12.18 -11.78 2.84
C THR A 172 12.08 -13.25 3.26
N GLY A 173 12.07 -13.51 4.56
CA GLY A 173 11.88 -14.84 5.12
C GLY A 173 10.58 -14.91 5.91
N GLU A 174 10.16 -16.13 6.21
CA GLU A 174 8.97 -16.37 7.01
C GLU A 174 9.24 -16.09 8.49
N PHE A 175 8.26 -15.50 9.17
CA PHE A 175 8.27 -15.34 10.62
C PHE A 175 6.93 -15.80 11.21
N PHE A 176 6.99 -16.50 12.34
CA PHE A 176 5.82 -17.04 13.04
C PHE A 176 5.87 -16.57 14.49
N PHE A 177 4.82 -15.92 14.96
CA PHE A 177 4.73 -15.48 16.36
C PHE A 177 4.64 -16.67 17.32
N MET A 178 3.82 -17.66 16.96
CA MET A 178 3.65 -18.91 17.68
C MET A 178 4.13 -20.02 16.75
N GLY A 179 5.25 -20.66 17.12
CA GLY A 179 5.96 -21.62 16.26
C GLY A 179 5.01 -22.60 15.59
N GLY A 180 5.12 -22.70 14.26
CA GLY A 180 4.62 -23.85 13.51
C GLY A 180 5.60 -24.99 13.72
N GLY A 181 5.12 -26.14 14.19
CA GLY A 181 5.96 -27.31 14.42
C GLY A 181 6.86 -27.64 13.21
N GLU A 182 7.96 -28.34 13.47
CA GLU A 182 8.86 -28.86 12.43
C GLU A 182 8.08 -29.38 11.20
N PRO A 183 8.61 -29.21 9.98
CA PRO A 183 7.99 -29.77 8.80
C PRO A 183 8.10 -31.30 8.84
N GLY A 184 7.08 -31.97 9.40
CA GLY A 184 7.02 -33.43 9.39
C GLY A 184 5.85 -34.04 10.17
N SER A 185 4.67 -34.13 9.54
CA SER A 185 3.74 -35.30 9.57
C SER A 185 2.36 -34.90 9.01
N PRO A 186 1.92 -35.41 7.85
CA PRO A 186 0.55 -35.28 7.41
C PRO A 186 -0.34 -36.18 8.27
N GLN A 187 -1.29 -35.59 9.01
CA GLN A 187 -2.41 -36.37 9.53
C GLN A 187 -3.24 -36.88 8.34
N SER A 188 -3.22 -38.20 8.20
CA SER A 188 -3.95 -39.00 7.22
C SER A 188 -5.45 -38.74 7.29
N GLN A 189 -5.98 -37.97 6.34
CA GLN A 189 -7.33 -38.22 5.83
C GLN A 189 -7.23 -39.33 4.79
N ASN A 190 -7.92 -40.45 5.06
CA ASN A 190 -8.07 -41.58 4.16
C ASN A 190 -8.59 -41.12 2.78
N LEU A 191 -7.72 -41.13 1.78
CA LEU A 191 -8.07 -41.17 0.35
C LEU A 191 -7.27 -42.31 -0.29
N PRO A 192 -7.87 -43.05 -1.25
CA PRO A 192 -7.39 -44.35 -1.67
C PRO A 192 -6.02 -44.29 -2.36
N ASN A 193 -5.20 -45.25 -1.98
CA ASN A 193 -3.83 -45.49 -2.42
C ASN A 193 -3.76 -45.83 -3.92
N LYS A 194 -3.28 -44.89 -4.75
CA LYS A 194 -2.43 -45.12 -5.94
C LYS A 194 -2.18 -43.80 -6.69
N ALA A 195 -1.12 -43.08 -6.32
CA ALA A 195 -0.40 -42.22 -7.25
C ALA A 195 1.05 -42.15 -6.80
N ALA A 196 1.98 -42.40 -7.72
CA ALA A 196 3.41 -42.37 -7.46
C ALA A 196 3.83 -41.05 -6.81
N ARG A 197 4.74 -41.11 -5.83
CA ARG A 197 5.36 -39.91 -5.23
C ARG A 197 5.84 -38.98 -6.35
N PRO A 198 5.52 -37.66 -6.31
CA PRO A 198 6.07 -36.74 -7.29
C PRO A 198 7.59 -36.70 -7.10
N LYS A 199 8.33 -36.87 -8.20
CA LYS A 199 9.77 -36.64 -8.24
C LYS A 199 10.03 -35.19 -7.82
N LEU A 200 10.92 -34.96 -6.86
CA LEU A 200 11.42 -33.61 -6.59
C LEU A 200 12.08 -33.08 -7.87
N LEU A 201 11.58 -31.95 -8.36
CA LEU A 201 12.11 -31.27 -9.52
C LEU A 201 13.51 -30.74 -9.20
N SER A 202 14.44 -30.95 -10.11
CA SER A 202 15.80 -30.42 -10.02
C SER A 202 15.79 -28.88 -10.05
N PRO A 203 16.85 -28.18 -9.60
CA PRO A 203 16.95 -26.72 -9.66
C PRO A 203 16.71 -26.13 -11.06
N GLY A 204 17.07 -26.86 -12.13
CA GLY A 204 16.79 -26.47 -13.52
C GLY A 204 15.35 -26.70 -13.98
N GLU A 205 14.57 -27.49 -13.25
CA GLU A 205 13.12 -27.65 -13.43
C GLU A 205 12.33 -26.66 -12.55
N LEU A 206 12.84 -26.29 -11.37
CA LEU A 206 12.34 -25.20 -10.53
C LEU A 206 12.42 -23.83 -11.23
N ALA A 207 13.47 -23.61 -12.02
CA ALA A 207 13.59 -22.41 -12.85
C ALA A 207 12.59 -22.38 -14.04
N LYS A 208 12.02 -23.54 -14.42
CA LYS A 208 10.98 -23.63 -15.46
C LYS A 208 9.57 -23.43 -14.92
N THR A 209 9.37 -23.49 -13.60
CA THR A 209 8.07 -23.28 -12.94
C THR A 209 7.79 -21.82 -12.61
N VAL A 210 8.79 -20.95 -12.57
CA VAL A 210 8.58 -19.49 -12.56
C VAL A 210 8.26 -19.08 -14.00
N LEU A 211 6.99 -18.86 -14.30
CA LEU A 211 6.60 -18.28 -15.58
C LEU A 211 7.41 -16.98 -15.77
N PRO A 212 8.10 -16.80 -16.91
CA PRO A 212 8.86 -15.58 -17.13
C PRO A 212 7.90 -14.39 -17.04
N LYS A 213 8.18 -13.45 -16.13
CA LYS A 213 7.42 -12.20 -16.02
C LYS A 213 7.43 -11.50 -17.38
N ARG A 214 6.30 -10.91 -17.78
CA ARG A 214 6.22 -10.17 -19.05
C ARG A 214 7.31 -9.09 -19.05
N PRO A 215 7.99 -8.84 -20.18
CA PRO A 215 8.89 -7.71 -20.28
C PRO A 215 8.11 -6.40 -20.13
N VAL A 216 8.75 -5.41 -19.51
CA VAL A 216 8.22 -4.04 -19.47
C VAL A 216 8.19 -3.49 -20.91
N PRO A 217 7.07 -2.88 -21.37
CA PRO A 217 7.01 -2.35 -22.72
C PRO A 217 8.06 -1.25 -23.00
N ASP A 218 8.61 -1.22 -24.21
CA ASP A 218 9.68 -0.29 -24.61
C ASP A 218 9.31 1.20 -24.50
N TRP A 219 8.02 1.52 -24.46
CA TRP A 219 7.55 2.90 -24.32
C TRP A 219 7.60 3.42 -22.88
N VAL A 220 7.72 2.53 -21.89
CA VAL A 220 7.78 2.87 -20.46
C VAL A 220 9.10 3.57 -20.14
N GLY A 221 9.03 4.62 -19.34
CA GLY A 221 10.16 5.54 -19.10
C GLY A 221 10.02 6.87 -19.84
N ARG A 222 9.07 6.94 -20.80
CA ARG A 222 8.63 8.20 -21.42
C ARG A 222 7.35 8.68 -20.72
N ASN A 223 7.15 10.00 -20.67
CA ASN A 223 5.95 10.63 -20.11
C ASN A 223 5.55 10.04 -18.77
N CYS A 224 6.42 10.12 -17.76
CA CYS A 224 6.19 9.54 -16.45
C CYS A 224 6.06 10.60 -15.36
N THR A 225 5.37 10.23 -14.29
CA THR A 225 5.33 10.96 -13.01
C THR A 225 5.64 9.99 -11.86
N GLY A 226 6.08 10.54 -10.72
CA GLY A 226 6.46 9.77 -9.53
C GLY A 226 7.93 9.38 -9.49
N ASN A 227 8.28 8.56 -8.49
CA ASN A 227 9.66 8.15 -8.20
C ASN A 227 9.85 6.65 -8.47
N ALA A 228 11.11 6.19 -8.50
CA ALA A 228 11.44 4.76 -8.58
C ALA A 228 10.84 4.03 -7.36
N GLY A 229 9.81 3.21 -7.59
CA GLY A 229 9.04 2.52 -6.55
C GLY A 229 7.52 2.76 -6.59
N ALA A 230 7.07 3.87 -7.18
CA ALA A 230 5.66 4.17 -7.44
C ALA A 230 5.59 5.20 -8.59
N ARG A 231 5.59 4.68 -9.82
CA ARG A 231 5.71 5.48 -11.05
C ARG A 231 4.54 5.19 -11.97
N ILE A 232 3.98 6.23 -12.57
CA ILE A 232 2.96 6.13 -13.61
C ILE A 232 3.53 6.68 -14.90
N CYS A 233 3.46 5.91 -15.98
CA CYS A 233 3.88 6.33 -17.32
C CYS A 233 2.70 6.18 -18.29
N ALA A 234 2.61 7.07 -19.27
CA ALA A 234 1.60 6.98 -20.31
C ALA A 234 2.24 6.68 -21.67
N SER A 235 1.59 5.83 -22.48
CA SER A 235 2.05 5.52 -23.85
C SER A 235 2.11 6.77 -24.74
N SER A 236 1.19 7.70 -24.52
CA SER A 236 1.17 9.03 -25.13
C SER A 236 0.55 10.07 -24.18
N VAL A 237 0.75 11.34 -24.51
CA VAL A 237 0.18 12.49 -23.81
C VAL A 237 -0.16 13.54 -24.85
N LEU A 238 -1.37 14.11 -24.77
CA LEU A 238 -1.78 15.24 -25.62
C LEU A 238 -0.87 16.44 -25.37
N ASP A 239 -0.45 17.10 -26.45
CA ASP A 239 0.39 18.29 -26.36
C ASP A 239 -0.26 19.38 -25.50
N PRO A 240 0.54 20.12 -24.70
CA PRO A 240 0.03 21.24 -23.91
C PRO A 240 -0.73 22.27 -24.74
N GLN A 241 -1.95 22.60 -24.31
CA GLN A 241 -2.77 23.64 -24.93
C GLN A 241 -2.94 24.81 -23.96
N LYS A 242 -2.39 25.97 -24.33
CA LYS A 242 -2.38 27.17 -23.46
C LYS A 242 -1.77 26.83 -22.09
N SER A 243 -2.52 27.06 -21.01
CA SER A 243 -2.12 26.76 -19.63
C SER A 243 -2.36 25.30 -19.22
N ASN A 244 -3.06 24.50 -20.03
CA ASN A 244 -3.37 23.12 -19.66
C ASN A 244 -2.18 22.20 -19.94
N ARG A 245 -2.06 21.17 -19.11
CA ARG A 245 -1.11 20.06 -19.23
C ARG A 245 -1.91 18.77 -19.03
N TYR A 246 -1.55 17.72 -19.76
CA TYR A 246 -2.35 16.49 -19.86
C TYR A 246 -1.56 15.23 -19.50
N GLY A 247 -0.45 15.38 -18.77
CA GLY A 247 0.41 14.26 -18.40
C GLY A 247 -0.18 13.38 -17.29
N PRO A 248 0.43 12.20 -17.04
CA PRO A 248 -0.04 11.28 -16.00
C PRO A 248 0.07 11.83 -14.57
N GLY A 249 0.77 12.95 -14.36
CA GLY A 249 0.76 13.67 -13.07
C GLY A 249 -0.65 14.04 -12.60
N ASN A 250 -1.55 14.33 -13.54
CA ASN A 250 -2.93 14.68 -13.24
C ASN A 250 -3.75 13.50 -12.70
N LEU A 251 -3.33 12.25 -12.92
CA LEU A 251 -4.07 11.08 -12.44
C LEU A 251 -4.03 10.90 -10.92
N VAL A 252 -3.13 11.62 -10.24
CA VAL A 252 -2.85 11.44 -8.81
C VAL A 252 -2.75 12.78 -8.08
N ASP A 253 -3.20 13.87 -8.70
CA ASP A 253 -3.16 15.21 -8.12
C ASP A 253 -4.37 15.52 -7.22
N ASN A 254 -5.35 14.61 -7.16
CA ASN A 254 -6.61 14.75 -6.43
C ASN A 254 -7.43 15.98 -6.87
N ASN A 255 -7.29 16.39 -8.12
CA ASN A 255 -8.07 17.43 -8.76
C ASN A 255 -8.78 16.90 -10.03
N PRO A 256 -10.07 16.53 -9.95
CA PRO A 256 -10.82 16.04 -11.12
C PRO A 256 -10.99 17.09 -12.23
N ALA A 257 -10.62 18.36 -12.00
CA ALA A 257 -10.57 19.40 -13.02
C ALA A 257 -9.31 19.38 -13.90
N THR A 258 -8.36 18.49 -13.63
CA THR A 258 -7.27 18.09 -14.52
C THR A 258 -7.53 16.68 -15.06
N ALA A 259 -6.76 16.27 -16.06
CA ALA A 259 -6.84 14.91 -16.61
C ALA A 259 -5.56 14.53 -17.33
N TRP A 260 -5.21 13.25 -17.29
CA TRP A 260 -4.41 12.69 -18.38
C TRP A 260 -5.29 12.61 -19.62
N VAL A 261 -4.73 13.04 -20.75
CA VAL A 261 -5.36 12.91 -22.07
C VAL A 261 -4.35 12.27 -22.99
N GLU A 262 -4.74 11.18 -23.64
CA GLU A 262 -3.90 10.53 -24.64
C GLU A 262 -3.66 11.45 -25.84
N GLY A 263 -2.54 11.25 -26.54
CA GLY A 263 -2.07 12.16 -27.59
C GLY A 263 -1.98 11.54 -28.97
N VAL A 264 -2.60 10.37 -29.22
CA VAL A 264 -2.60 9.75 -30.55
C VAL A 264 -3.82 10.22 -31.35
N GLY A 265 -3.69 10.22 -32.67
CA GLY A 265 -4.84 10.50 -33.52
C GLY A 265 -5.94 9.44 -33.34
N GLY A 266 -7.19 9.88 -33.27
CA GLY A 266 -8.35 9.01 -33.09
C GLY A 266 -8.84 9.01 -31.64
N GLN A 267 -9.33 7.87 -31.18
CA GLN A 267 -10.02 7.75 -29.89
C GLN A 267 -9.16 7.14 -28.78
N GLY A 268 -7.87 6.92 -29.00
CA GLY A 268 -6.97 6.35 -27.99
C GLY A 268 -7.15 4.86 -27.72
N GLN A 269 -7.78 4.09 -28.62
CA GLN A 269 -7.82 2.62 -28.50
C GLN A 269 -6.40 2.06 -28.59
N GLY A 270 -6.02 1.20 -27.64
CA GLY A 270 -4.67 0.67 -27.50
C GLY A 270 -3.75 1.54 -26.64
N GLU A 271 -4.11 2.81 -26.41
CA GLU A 271 -3.36 3.66 -25.48
C GLU A 271 -3.45 3.13 -24.06
N SER A 272 -2.36 3.33 -23.32
CA SER A 272 -2.08 2.57 -22.13
C SER A 272 -1.41 3.41 -21.06
N LEU A 273 -1.77 3.13 -19.80
CA LEU A 273 -1.07 3.60 -18.62
C LEU A 273 -0.30 2.44 -18.00
N TYR A 274 0.97 2.65 -17.70
CA TYR A 274 1.82 1.72 -16.95
C TYR A 274 1.98 2.21 -15.53
N LEU A 275 1.76 1.32 -14.56
CA LEU A 275 1.90 1.61 -13.14
C LEU A 275 2.90 0.63 -12.52
N GLU A 276 3.99 1.19 -12.01
CA GLU A 276 5.03 0.48 -11.27
C GLU A 276 4.65 0.38 -9.80
N LEU A 277 4.77 -0.82 -9.23
CA LEU A 277 4.37 -1.10 -7.85
C LEU A 277 5.57 -1.14 -6.89
N GLY A 278 6.80 -0.99 -7.40
CA GLY A 278 8.02 -1.00 -6.58
C GLY A 278 8.33 -2.35 -5.93
N GLY A 279 7.79 -3.43 -6.49
CA GLY A 279 7.87 -4.78 -5.98
C GLY A 279 6.60 -5.56 -6.25
N GLU A 280 6.61 -6.86 -5.97
CA GLU A 280 5.46 -7.73 -6.18
C GLU A 280 4.35 -7.43 -5.15
N ARG A 281 3.16 -7.00 -5.60
CA ARG A 281 2.02 -6.63 -4.75
C ARG A 281 0.75 -7.35 -5.16
N SER A 282 -0.02 -7.78 -4.17
CA SER A 282 -1.43 -8.17 -4.36
C SER A 282 -2.28 -6.91 -4.52
N LEU A 283 -3.18 -6.90 -5.51
CA LEU A 283 -4.06 -5.77 -5.80
C LEU A 283 -5.50 -6.16 -5.50
N SER A 284 -6.21 -5.32 -4.76
CA SER A 284 -7.63 -5.51 -4.46
C SER A 284 -8.51 -4.79 -5.48
N SER A 285 -8.16 -3.55 -5.83
CA SER A 285 -8.97 -2.75 -6.76
C SER A 285 -8.16 -1.66 -7.45
N LEU A 286 -8.65 -1.29 -8.63
CA LEU A 286 -8.25 -0.11 -9.38
C LEU A 286 -9.47 0.80 -9.50
N SER A 287 -9.40 1.98 -8.90
CA SER A 287 -10.46 2.98 -8.97
C SER A 287 -10.02 4.17 -9.83
N PHE A 288 -10.93 4.79 -10.56
CA PHE A 288 -10.62 5.99 -11.33
C PHE A 288 -11.87 6.85 -11.59
N ILE A 289 -11.63 8.10 -11.95
CA ILE A 289 -12.63 9.00 -12.53
C ILE A 289 -12.45 8.99 -14.04
N ASN A 290 -13.43 8.44 -14.75
CA ASN A 290 -13.42 8.28 -16.19
C ASN A 290 -13.72 9.62 -16.89
N GLY A 291 -13.07 9.89 -18.02
CA GLY A 291 -13.26 11.12 -18.77
C GLY A 291 -12.55 12.33 -18.15
N TYR A 292 -12.79 13.51 -18.75
CA TYR A 292 -12.27 14.78 -18.25
C TYR A 292 -13.32 15.48 -17.36
N ALA A 293 -13.29 15.18 -16.07
CA ALA A 293 -14.31 15.54 -15.07
C ALA A 293 -14.27 17.01 -14.59
N LYS A 294 -13.78 17.93 -15.43
CA LYS A 294 -13.70 19.36 -15.10
C LYS A 294 -15.07 20.02 -14.92
N ASN A 295 -16.03 19.59 -15.73
CA ASN A 295 -17.45 19.90 -15.64
C ASN A 295 -18.19 19.06 -16.70
N ALA A 296 -19.52 19.03 -16.61
CA ALA A 296 -20.37 18.24 -17.50
C ALA A 296 -20.16 18.51 -19.00
N ASP A 297 -19.90 19.77 -19.39
CA ASP A 297 -19.66 20.14 -20.80
C ASP A 297 -18.32 19.58 -21.30
N ILE A 298 -17.25 19.72 -20.52
CA ILE A 298 -15.93 19.17 -20.87
C ILE A 298 -15.95 17.64 -20.86
N PHE A 299 -16.63 17.01 -19.90
CA PHE A 299 -16.81 15.57 -19.83
C PHE A 299 -17.49 15.03 -21.11
N ALA A 300 -18.62 15.64 -21.52
CA ALA A 300 -19.35 15.22 -22.71
C ALA A 300 -18.59 15.45 -24.02
N LYS A 301 -17.68 16.44 -24.04
CA LYS A 301 -16.90 16.79 -25.24
C LYS A 301 -15.73 15.85 -25.52
N ASN A 302 -15.14 15.21 -24.50
CA ASN A 302 -13.99 14.32 -24.65
C ASN A 302 -14.42 12.85 -24.71
N SER A 303 -13.61 11.99 -25.31
CA SER A 303 -13.85 10.55 -25.26
C SER A 303 -13.54 9.99 -23.86
N ARG A 304 -14.21 8.89 -23.54
CA ARG A 304 -14.23 8.30 -22.20
C ARG A 304 -14.13 6.79 -22.35
N ILE A 305 -13.52 6.10 -21.41
CA ILE A 305 -13.30 4.66 -21.55
C ILE A 305 -14.64 3.94 -21.39
N ARG A 306 -14.96 3.05 -22.32
CA ARG A 306 -16.10 2.13 -22.24
C ARG A 306 -15.67 0.74 -21.79
N GLU A 307 -14.53 0.29 -22.31
CA GLU A 307 -13.89 -0.97 -21.91
C GLU A 307 -12.39 -0.78 -21.78
N LEU A 308 -11.80 -1.40 -20.77
CA LEU A 308 -10.35 -1.48 -20.58
C LEU A 308 -9.94 -2.91 -20.23
N THR A 309 -8.68 -3.22 -20.45
CA THR A 309 -8.03 -4.42 -19.93
C THR A 309 -6.89 -4.03 -19.01
N VAL A 310 -6.88 -4.60 -17.80
CA VAL A 310 -5.73 -4.58 -16.90
C VAL A 310 -4.85 -5.78 -17.21
N ILE A 311 -3.57 -5.55 -17.47
CA ILE A 311 -2.56 -6.56 -17.78
C ILE A 311 -1.48 -6.49 -16.72
N THR A 312 -1.12 -7.61 -16.10
CA THR A 312 -0.10 -7.64 -15.03
C THR A 312 1.26 -8.14 -15.53
N SER A 313 2.29 -7.94 -14.71
CA SER A 313 3.63 -8.52 -14.93
C SER A 313 3.65 -10.05 -14.99
N THR A 314 2.64 -10.73 -14.45
CA THR A 314 2.50 -12.19 -14.55
C THR A 314 1.90 -12.64 -15.89
N GLY A 315 1.43 -11.69 -16.71
CA GLY A 315 0.74 -11.95 -17.97
C GLY A 315 -0.76 -12.17 -17.82
N GLU A 316 -1.33 -12.06 -16.61
CA GLU A 316 -2.77 -12.14 -16.42
C GLU A 316 -3.45 -10.88 -16.96
N GLU A 317 -4.60 -11.08 -17.60
CA GLU A 317 -5.41 -10.02 -18.18
C GLU A 317 -6.82 -10.08 -17.60
N LYS A 318 -7.37 -8.94 -17.18
CA LYS A 318 -8.76 -8.83 -16.72
C LYS A 318 -9.42 -7.62 -17.37
N ARG A 319 -10.53 -7.86 -18.06
CA ARG A 319 -11.31 -6.85 -18.78
C ARG A 319 -12.39 -6.26 -17.87
N PHE A 320 -12.60 -4.96 -17.99
CA PHE A 320 -13.63 -4.22 -17.27
C PHE A 320 -14.42 -3.34 -18.23
N ALA A 321 -15.73 -3.30 -18.03
CA ALA A 321 -16.62 -2.36 -18.68
C ALA A 321 -16.99 -1.24 -17.70
N LEU A 322 -17.14 -0.03 -18.23
CA LEU A 322 -17.40 1.16 -17.43
C LEU A 322 -18.71 1.82 -17.82
N SER A 323 -19.29 2.49 -16.84
CA SER A 323 -20.46 3.33 -17.04
C SER A 323 -20.03 4.70 -17.58
N ASP A 324 -20.89 5.30 -18.41
CA ASP A 324 -20.64 6.63 -18.97
C ASP A 324 -21.00 7.74 -17.97
N ASN A 325 -20.16 7.91 -16.94
CA ASN A 325 -20.26 9.00 -15.96
C ASN A 325 -18.89 9.36 -15.36
N ASP A 326 -18.82 10.52 -14.71
CA ASP A 326 -17.64 11.11 -14.08
C ASP A 326 -17.53 10.82 -12.58
N ASN A 327 -18.26 9.82 -12.07
CA ASN A 327 -18.08 9.36 -10.69
C ASN A 327 -16.90 8.39 -10.60
N TRP A 328 -16.42 8.18 -9.37
CA TRP A 328 -15.48 7.09 -9.09
C TRP A 328 -16.07 5.74 -9.48
N GLN A 329 -15.33 4.99 -10.28
CA GLN A 329 -15.63 3.63 -10.68
C GLN A 329 -14.49 2.72 -10.27
N SER A 330 -14.79 1.49 -9.88
CA SER A 330 -13.80 0.54 -9.35
C SER A 330 -13.83 -0.77 -10.12
N ALA A 331 -12.66 -1.19 -10.58
CA ALA A 331 -12.37 -2.51 -11.12
C ALA A 331 -11.83 -3.41 -10.00
N ASP A 332 -12.47 -4.56 -9.78
CA ASP A 332 -11.99 -5.57 -8.83
C ASP A 332 -10.77 -6.31 -9.40
N LEU A 333 -9.65 -6.24 -8.69
CA LEU A 333 -8.39 -6.90 -9.05
C LEU A 333 -8.05 -8.08 -8.13
N SER A 334 -8.87 -8.37 -7.12
CA SER A 334 -8.57 -9.35 -6.05
C SER A 334 -8.31 -10.78 -6.53
N SER A 335 -8.77 -11.12 -7.73
CA SER A 335 -8.55 -12.42 -8.37
C SER A 335 -7.22 -12.55 -9.12
N LEU A 336 -6.48 -11.45 -9.30
CA LEU A 336 -5.20 -11.44 -10.00
C LEU A 336 -4.08 -11.84 -9.06
N LYS A 337 -3.07 -12.53 -9.60
CA LYS A 337 -1.85 -12.87 -8.86
C LYS A 337 -1.08 -11.59 -8.51
N PRO A 338 -0.25 -11.65 -7.47
CA PRO A 338 0.67 -10.57 -7.16
C PRO A 338 1.52 -10.17 -8.38
N ALA A 339 1.67 -8.86 -8.60
CA ALA A 339 2.32 -8.31 -9.77
C ALA A 339 3.30 -7.19 -9.38
N GLU A 340 4.35 -6.99 -10.18
CA GLU A 340 5.33 -5.90 -10.00
C GLU A 340 4.92 -4.61 -10.69
N TRP A 341 4.07 -4.75 -11.71
CA TRP A 341 3.52 -3.65 -12.48
C TRP A 341 2.20 -4.09 -13.11
N LEU A 342 1.41 -3.10 -13.52
CA LEU A 342 0.23 -3.32 -14.34
C LEU A 342 0.17 -2.31 -15.49
N ILE A 343 -0.52 -2.69 -16.55
CA ILE A 343 -0.87 -1.86 -17.69
C ILE A 343 -2.39 -1.77 -17.74
N ILE A 344 -2.92 -0.56 -17.83
CA ILE A 344 -4.33 -0.28 -18.12
C ILE A 344 -4.40 0.09 -19.59
N ARG A 345 -4.93 -0.80 -20.43
CA ARG A 345 -5.10 -0.56 -21.86
C ARG A 345 -6.55 -0.19 -22.16
N ILE A 346 -6.74 0.86 -22.94
CA ILE A 346 -8.06 1.26 -23.47
C ILE A 346 -8.43 0.30 -24.61
N ASP A 347 -9.52 -0.45 -24.45
CA ASP A 347 -10.00 -1.36 -25.50
C ASP A 347 -11.15 -0.74 -26.32
N ALA A 348 -12.02 0.05 -25.68
CA ALA A 348 -13.11 0.75 -26.35
C ALA A 348 -13.51 2.02 -25.59
N VAL A 349 -14.16 2.95 -26.30
CA VAL A 349 -14.54 4.26 -25.76
C VAL A 349 -16.01 4.60 -26.00
N PHE A 350 -16.54 5.49 -25.17
CA PHE A 350 -17.66 6.36 -25.49
C PHE A 350 -17.09 7.58 -26.23
N ALA A 351 -17.61 7.86 -27.42
CA ALA A 351 -17.13 8.97 -28.23
C ALA A 351 -17.47 10.31 -27.57
N GLY A 352 -16.49 11.21 -27.54
CA GLY A 352 -16.72 12.62 -27.23
C GLY A 352 -17.53 13.32 -28.32
N SER A 353 -18.31 14.33 -27.94
CA SER A 353 -19.08 15.14 -28.91
C SER A 353 -18.22 16.11 -29.72
N LYS A 354 -16.96 16.36 -29.32
CA LYS A 354 -16.08 17.34 -29.97
C LYS A 354 -14.64 16.87 -30.13
N TYR A 355 -14.03 16.38 -29.06
CA TYR A 355 -12.65 15.91 -29.04
C TYR A 355 -12.66 14.39 -29.13
N GLN A 356 -11.77 13.85 -29.95
CA GLN A 356 -11.66 12.39 -30.09
C GLN A 356 -10.81 11.80 -28.97
N ASP A 357 -9.93 12.61 -28.38
CA ASP A 357 -8.96 12.17 -27.38
C ASP A 357 -9.64 11.63 -26.12
N THR A 358 -9.14 10.51 -25.62
CA THR A 358 -9.65 9.89 -24.38
C THR A 358 -8.98 10.44 -23.13
N ALA A 359 -9.78 10.77 -22.13
CA ALA A 359 -9.31 11.35 -20.89
C ALA A 359 -9.59 10.47 -19.67
N ILE A 360 -8.71 10.57 -18.66
CA ILE A 360 -8.93 10.04 -17.31
C ILE A 360 -8.51 11.13 -16.32
N SER A 361 -9.40 11.48 -15.40
CA SER A 361 -9.15 12.55 -14.44
C SER A 361 -8.38 12.09 -13.21
N GLU A 362 -8.69 10.92 -12.66
CA GLU A 362 -8.07 10.44 -11.42
C GLU A 362 -7.90 8.93 -11.44
N LEU A 363 -6.92 8.41 -10.70
CA LEU A 363 -6.62 6.99 -10.56
C LEU A 363 -6.13 6.67 -9.15
N ARG A 364 -6.61 5.55 -8.60
CA ARG A 364 -6.18 4.99 -7.31
C ARG A 364 -6.04 3.47 -7.40
N LEU A 365 -4.98 2.94 -6.81
CA LEU A 365 -4.77 1.51 -6.60
C LEU A 365 -4.91 1.18 -5.12
N ARG A 366 -5.46 0.01 -4.80
CA ARG A 366 -5.57 -0.50 -3.43
C ARG A 366 -5.14 -1.94 -3.33
#